data_AF-K9U0I7-F1
#
_entry.id   AF-K9U0I7-F1
#
_cell.length_a   1.000
_cell.length_b   1.000
_cell.length_c   1.000
_cell.angle_alpha   90.00
_cell.angle_beta   90.00
_cell.angle_gamma   90.00
#
_symmetry.space_group_name_H-M   'P 1'
#
loop_
_entity.id
_entity.type
_entity.pdbx_description
1 polymer ?
#
loop_
_entity_poly.entity_id
_entity_poly.type
_entity_poly.pdbx_seq_one_letter_code
_entity_poly.pdbx_strand_id
1 'polypeptide(L)'
;MAANRIKIAKDKVELVKALVESNEKTAPFQTYVEVMMFAAALGAKHKKRVPLKDVAKDLSPLRQDYFSSNFTVVINLLAFTETKALNIFDEHEIADEQRIHIFEEYANGGLEVVQHELRGAVDYSERILLLLSSERFQLVKEVEEFDLGKFLS
;
A
#
# COMPACT_ATOMS: atom_id res chain seq x y z
N MET A 1 -13.91 22.83 -1.21
CA MET A 1 -12.79 21.88 -1.15
C MET A 1 -12.94 20.97 -2.36
N ALA A 2 -12.04 21.05 -3.33
CA ALA A 2 -12.05 20.10 -4.44
C ALA A 2 -11.88 18.70 -3.83
N ALA A 3 -12.75 17.76 -4.20
CA ALA A 3 -12.61 16.38 -3.76
C ALA A 3 -11.34 15.83 -4.42
N ASN A 4 -10.21 15.89 -3.71
CA ASN A 4 -8.97 15.38 -4.24
C ASN A 4 -9.16 13.90 -4.56
N ARG A 5 -8.62 13.49 -5.70
CA ARG A 5 -8.83 12.15 -6.23
C ARG A 5 -7.51 11.42 -6.26
N ILE A 6 -7.51 10.23 -5.71
CA ILE A 6 -6.35 9.34 -5.71
C ILE A 6 -6.28 8.65 -7.06
N LYS A 7 -5.11 8.77 -7.68
CA LYS A 7 -4.78 8.26 -9.01
C LYS A 7 -4.10 6.90 -8.89
N ILE A 8 -4.29 6.09 -9.93
CA ILE A 8 -3.66 4.77 -10.07
C ILE A 8 -2.83 4.79 -11.35
N ALA A 9 -1.61 4.26 -11.27
CA ALA A 9 -0.73 4.14 -12.42
C ALA A 9 -1.35 3.23 -13.49
N LYS A 10 -1.25 3.64 -14.75
CA LYS A 10 -1.90 2.96 -15.89
C LYS A 10 -1.50 1.48 -16.00
N ASP A 11 -0.23 1.17 -15.75
CA ASP A 11 0.33 -0.18 -15.83
C ASP A 11 -0.10 -1.09 -14.66
N LYS A 12 -0.69 -0.53 -13.60
CA LYS A 12 -1.17 -1.29 -12.42
C LYS A 12 -2.68 -1.50 -12.40
N VAL A 13 -3.42 -0.91 -13.33
CA VAL A 13 -4.89 -0.98 -13.39
C VAL A 13 -5.40 -2.43 -13.40
N GLU A 14 -4.87 -3.26 -14.29
CA GLU A 14 -5.33 -4.65 -14.42
C GLU A 14 -5.02 -5.50 -13.19
N LEU A 15 -3.91 -5.20 -12.51
CA LEU A 15 -3.59 -5.82 -11.22
C LEU A 15 -4.61 -5.44 -10.15
N VAL A 16 -4.93 -4.15 -10.04
CA VAL A 16 -5.88 -3.63 -9.06
C VAL A 16 -7.29 -4.19 -9.31
N LYS A 17 -7.71 -4.31 -10.57
CA LYS A 17 -8.95 -5.01 -10.95
C LYS A 17 -8.94 -6.47 -10.53
N ALA A 18 -7.89 -7.21 -10.86
CA ALA A 18 -7.79 -8.63 -10.54
C ALA A 18 -7.74 -8.94 -9.03
N LEU A 19 -7.40 -7.95 -8.20
CA LEU A 19 -7.40 -8.05 -6.74
C LEU A 19 -8.78 -7.80 -6.10
N VAL A 20 -9.74 -7.28 -6.86
CA VAL A 20 -11.11 -6.95 -6.39
C VAL A 20 -12.16 -7.78 -7.12
N GLU A 21 -12.05 -7.90 -8.45
CA GLU A 21 -13.01 -8.58 -9.31
C GLU A 21 -12.53 -10.02 -9.56
N SER A 22 -13.29 -11.00 -9.05
CA SER A 22 -13.00 -12.43 -9.26
C SER A 22 -13.86 -13.02 -10.37
N ASN A 23 -13.27 -13.38 -11.51
CA ASN A 23 -13.89 -14.32 -12.46
C ASN A 23 -13.34 -15.75 -12.31
N GLU A 24 -12.06 -15.92 -11.93
CA GLU A 24 -11.41 -17.24 -11.78
C GLU A 24 -10.41 -17.32 -10.62
N LYS A 25 -10.00 -16.16 -10.08
CA LYS A 25 -9.02 -16.03 -8.98
C LYS A 25 -9.75 -15.46 -7.77
N THR A 26 -9.59 -16.08 -6.61
CA THR A 26 -10.04 -15.57 -5.32
C THR A 26 -9.49 -14.16 -5.10
N ALA A 27 -10.39 -13.17 -5.13
CA ALA A 27 -10.05 -11.76 -4.92
C ALA A 27 -9.96 -11.48 -3.41
N PRO A 28 -8.81 -11.02 -2.89
CA PRO A 28 -8.62 -10.84 -1.46
C PRO A 28 -9.21 -9.53 -0.89
N PHE A 29 -9.59 -8.59 -1.75
CA PHE A 29 -10.07 -7.27 -1.34
C PHE A 29 -11.50 -7.00 -1.85
N GLN A 30 -12.25 -6.21 -1.10
CA GLN A 30 -13.63 -5.86 -1.45
C GLN A 30 -13.71 -4.61 -2.31
N THR A 31 -12.74 -3.70 -2.15
CA THR A 31 -12.74 -2.41 -2.86
C THR A 31 -11.36 -2.01 -3.34
N TYR A 32 -11.33 -1.17 -4.39
CA TYR A 32 -10.09 -0.55 -4.87
C TYR A 32 -9.39 0.31 -3.82
N VAL A 33 -10.16 0.90 -2.90
CA VAL A 33 -9.63 1.66 -1.77
C VAL A 33 -8.79 0.77 -0.87
N GLU A 34 -9.28 -0.42 -0.51
CA GLU A 34 -8.55 -1.37 0.33
C GLU A 34 -7.24 -1.84 -0.34
N VAL A 35 -7.27 -2.10 -1.65
CA VAL A 35 -6.06 -2.46 -2.41
C VAL A 35 -5.02 -1.35 -2.32
N MET A 36 -5.42 -0.11 -2.57
CA MET A 36 -4.51 1.04 -2.54
C MET A 36 -3.96 1.30 -1.14
N MET A 37 -4.79 1.14 -0.10
CA MET A 37 -4.37 1.28 1.29
C MET A 37 -3.36 0.20 1.69
N PHE A 38 -3.65 -1.06 1.34
CA PHE A 38 -2.74 -2.17 1.58
C PHE A 38 -1.41 -1.96 0.85
N ALA A 39 -1.46 -1.58 -0.43
CA ALA A 39 -0.28 -1.30 -1.22
C ALA A 39 0.53 -0.13 -0.63
N ALA A 40 -0.10 0.96 -0.20
CA ALA A 40 0.61 2.09 0.41
C ALA A 40 1.35 1.68 1.69
N ALA A 41 0.69 0.91 2.55
CA ALA A 41 1.30 0.38 3.77
C ALA A 41 2.47 -0.56 3.46
N LEU A 42 2.32 -1.44 2.46
CA LEU A 42 3.38 -2.33 2.01
C LEU A 42 4.56 -1.56 1.39
N GLY A 43 4.28 -0.55 0.56
CA GLY A 43 5.30 0.34 0.00
C GLY A 43 6.08 1.06 1.08
N ALA A 44 5.40 1.60 2.09
CA ALA A 44 6.02 2.27 3.23
C ALA A 44 6.92 1.33 4.03
N LYS A 45 6.46 0.10 4.29
CA LYS A 45 7.24 -0.93 4.96
C LYS A 45 8.54 -1.25 4.22
N HIS A 46 8.46 -1.43 2.90
CA HIS A 46 9.62 -1.68 2.05
C HIS A 46 10.42 -0.40 1.73
N LYS A 47 10.02 0.76 2.27
CA LYS A 47 10.60 2.09 1.97
C LYS A 47 10.68 2.35 0.46
N LYS A 48 9.69 1.88 -0.28
CA LYS A 48 9.64 1.90 -1.75
C LYS A 48 8.60 2.92 -2.20
N ARG A 49 9.09 4.05 -2.74
CA ARG A 49 8.30 5.06 -3.42
C ARG A 49 8.59 5.02 -4.91
N VAL A 50 7.54 4.97 -5.72
CA VAL A 50 7.67 4.96 -7.18
C VAL A 50 6.77 6.05 -7.77
N PRO A 51 7.36 7.07 -8.43
CA PRO A 51 6.59 8.13 -9.08
C PRO A 51 5.58 7.60 -10.09
N LEU A 52 4.40 8.21 -10.15
CA LEU A 52 3.39 7.90 -11.15
C LEU A 52 3.81 8.52 -12.49
N LYS A 53 4.19 7.69 -13.46
CA LYS A 53 4.57 8.15 -14.82
C LYS A 53 3.34 8.47 -15.66
N ASP A 54 2.42 7.51 -15.75
CA ASP A 54 1.20 7.60 -16.52
C ASP A 54 0.00 7.27 -15.64
N VAL A 55 -1.00 8.15 -15.64
CA VAL A 55 -2.23 7.96 -14.87
C VAL A 55 -3.26 7.25 -15.73
N ALA A 56 -3.93 6.25 -15.17
CA ALA A 56 -5.03 5.56 -15.82
C ALA A 56 -6.17 6.53 -16.15
N LYS A 57 -6.66 6.49 -17.40
CA LYS A 57 -7.90 7.17 -17.80
C LYS A 57 -9.13 6.28 -17.64
N ASP A 58 -8.91 4.96 -17.64
CA ASP A 58 -9.96 3.94 -17.71
C ASP A 58 -10.54 3.57 -16.33
N LEU A 59 -9.78 3.77 -15.25
CA LEU A 59 -10.34 3.83 -13.89
C LEU A 59 -10.58 5.29 -13.54
N SER A 60 -11.83 5.60 -13.19
CA SER A 60 -12.14 6.89 -12.58
C SER A 60 -11.26 7.05 -11.32
N PRO A 61 -10.53 8.17 -11.18
CA PRO A 61 -9.74 8.43 -9.98
C PRO A 61 -10.61 8.26 -8.73
N LEU A 62 -10.09 7.54 -7.73
CA LEU A 62 -10.83 7.20 -6.53
C LEU A 62 -11.12 8.49 -5.76
N ARG A 63 -12.40 8.78 -5.52
CA ARG A 63 -12.78 9.93 -4.72
C ARG A 63 -12.31 9.71 -3.28
N GLN A 64 -11.69 10.72 -2.69
CA GLN A 64 -11.27 10.70 -1.30
C GLN A 64 -12.45 10.45 -0.34
N ASP A 65 -13.69 10.79 -0.72
CA ASP A 65 -14.88 10.52 0.09
C ASP A 65 -15.18 9.03 0.32
N TYR A 66 -14.61 8.13 -0.50
CA TYR A 66 -14.67 6.69 -0.26
C TYR A 66 -13.67 6.23 0.81
N PHE A 67 -12.76 7.11 1.22
CA PHE A 67 -11.80 6.82 2.27
C PHE A 67 -12.43 7.17 3.60
N SER A 68 -12.69 6.14 4.42
CA SER A 68 -13.16 6.34 5.79
C SER A 68 -12.18 7.21 6.59
N SER A 69 -12.64 7.82 7.68
CA SER A 69 -11.79 8.61 8.58
C SER A 69 -10.51 7.89 8.99
N ASN A 70 -10.57 6.56 9.13
CA ASN A 70 -9.43 5.71 9.47
C ASN A 70 -8.34 5.74 8.39
N PHE A 71 -8.72 5.87 7.11
CA PHE A 71 -7.76 5.89 6.01
C PHE A 71 -7.07 7.25 5.87
N THR A 72 -7.77 8.35 6.20
CA THR A 72 -7.16 9.68 6.30
C THR A 72 -6.02 9.70 7.31
N VAL A 73 -6.15 8.98 8.44
CA VAL A 73 -5.07 8.85 9.44
C VAL A 73 -3.83 8.21 8.83
N VAL A 74 -3.97 7.16 8.01
CA VAL A 74 -2.83 6.50 7.37
C VAL A 74 -2.17 7.40 6.34
N ILE A 75 -2.94 8.10 5.50
CA ILE A 75 -2.40 9.06 4.52
C ILE A 75 -1.59 10.15 5.23
N ASN A 76 -2.15 10.71 6.30
CA ASN A 76 -1.51 11.72 7.14
C ASN A 76 -0.22 11.20 7.79
N LEU A 77 -0.26 9.98 8.33
CA LEU A 77 0.89 9.36 8.97
C LEU A 77 2.02 9.11 7.96
N LEU A 78 1.69 8.56 6.78
CA LEU A 78 2.67 8.34 5.70
C LEU A 78 3.30 9.64 5.21
N ALA A 79 2.49 10.69 5.06
CA ALA A 79 2.99 11.98 4.65
C ALA A 79 3.95 12.57 5.70
N PHE A 80 3.60 12.49 6.98
CA PHE A 80 4.44 12.99 8.06
C PHE A 80 5.73 12.18 8.24
N THR A 81 5.68 10.85 8.14
CA THR A 81 6.89 10.02 8.26
C THR A 81 7.88 10.29 7.14
N GLU A 82 7.37 10.66 5.96
CA GLU A 82 8.18 11.04 4.81
C GLU A 82 8.75 12.45 4.91
N THR A 83 7.91 13.46 5.17
CA THR A 83 8.35 14.87 5.16
C THR A 83 9.02 15.30 6.45
N LYS A 84 8.66 14.66 7.57
CA LYS A 84 9.04 15.05 8.95
C LYS A 84 8.70 16.50 9.29
N ALA A 85 7.69 17.06 8.61
CA ALA A 85 7.31 18.46 8.73
C ALA A 85 5.83 18.59 9.07
N LEU A 86 5.50 19.43 10.06
CA LEU A 86 4.13 19.59 10.57
C LEU A 86 3.23 20.41 9.64
N ASN A 87 3.83 21.24 8.77
CA ASN A 87 3.11 22.01 7.73
C ASN A 87 2.35 21.10 6.75
N ILE A 88 2.68 19.81 6.71
CA ILE A 88 1.96 18.83 5.90
C ILE A 88 0.51 18.65 6.37
N PHE A 89 0.14 19.10 7.57
CA PHE A 89 -1.21 19.03 8.11
C PHE A 89 -2.02 20.32 7.94
N ASP A 90 -1.44 21.36 7.34
CA ASP A 90 -2.13 22.62 7.13
C ASP A 90 -3.36 22.41 6.22
N GLU A 91 -4.45 23.12 6.52
CA GLU A 91 -5.74 23.02 5.81
C GLU A 91 -5.74 23.85 4.52
N HIS A 92 -4.72 23.64 3.66
CA HIS A 92 -4.62 24.28 2.36
C HIS A 92 -4.34 23.28 1.24
N GLU A 93 -4.81 23.60 0.03
CA GLU A 93 -4.81 22.69 -1.12
C GLU A 93 -3.43 22.06 -1.42
N ILE A 94 -2.35 22.84 -1.30
CA ILE A 94 -0.98 22.37 -1.55
C ILE A 94 -0.57 21.24 -0.57
N ALA A 95 -0.94 21.34 0.70
CA ALA A 95 -0.60 20.32 1.69
C ALA A 95 -1.42 19.05 1.43
N ASP A 96 -2.71 19.22 1.10
CA ASP A 96 -3.59 18.09 0.74
C ASP A 96 -3.06 17.34 -0.49
N GLU A 97 -2.66 18.06 -1.53
CA GLU A 97 -2.06 17.48 -2.74
C GLU A 97 -0.76 16.75 -2.42
N GLN A 98 0.10 17.34 -1.58
CA GLN A 98 1.36 16.72 -1.19
C GLN A 98 1.13 15.41 -0.41
N ARG A 99 0.17 15.39 0.53
CA ARG A 99 -0.19 14.17 1.28
C ARG A 99 -0.67 13.07 0.33
N ILE A 100 -1.50 13.42 -0.64
CA ILE A 100 -2.04 12.48 -1.61
C ILE A 100 -0.96 11.98 -2.56
N HIS A 101 -0.07 12.86 -3.02
CA HIS A 101 1.04 12.47 -3.89
C HIS A 101 1.98 11.47 -3.19
N ILE A 102 2.34 11.73 -1.92
CA ILE A 102 3.16 10.79 -1.15
C ILE A 102 2.46 9.44 -1.02
N PHE A 103 1.16 9.45 -0.72
CA PHE A 103 0.36 8.23 -0.65
C PHE A 103 0.34 7.47 -1.99
N GLU A 104 0.11 8.16 -3.10
CA GLU A 104 0.06 7.57 -4.44
C GLU A 104 1.39 6.88 -4.81
N GLU A 105 2.52 7.51 -4.51
CA GLU A 105 3.84 6.95 -4.83
C GLU A 105 4.19 5.73 -3.95
N TYR A 106 3.77 5.75 -2.68
CA TYR A 106 3.89 4.57 -1.81
C TYR A 106 2.98 3.44 -2.27
N ALA A 107 1.73 3.76 -2.64
CA ALA A 107 0.81 2.77 -3.18
C ALA A 107 1.35 2.16 -4.48
N ASN A 108 1.89 2.97 -5.38
CA ASN A 108 2.49 2.49 -6.63
C ASN A 108 3.71 1.60 -6.36
N GLY A 109 4.59 1.99 -5.43
CA GLY A 109 5.72 1.17 -5.00
C GLY A 109 5.28 -0.17 -4.38
N GLY A 110 4.24 -0.17 -3.56
CA GLY A 110 3.67 -1.39 -2.99
C GLY A 110 2.98 -2.27 -4.04
N LEU A 111 2.30 -1.70 -5.03
CA LEU A 111 1.71 -2.46 -6.14
C LEU A 111 2.78 -3.16 -6.96
N GLU A 112 3.98 -2.60 -7.11
CA GLU A 112 5.11 -3.33 -7.72
C GLU A 112 5.56 -4.53 -6.87
N VAL A 113 5.57 -4.39 -5.54
CA VAL A 113 5.88 -5.52 -4.64
C VAL A 113 4.82 -6.60 -4.76
N VAL A 114 3.54 -6.24 -4.71
CA VAL A 114 2.43 -7.19 -4.90
C VAL A 114 2.52 -7.87 -6.26
N GLN A 115 2.78 -7.13 -7.33
CA GLN A 115 2.93 -7.69 -8.68
C GLN A 115 4.05 -8.73 -8.76
N HIS A 116 5.17 -8.45 -8.10
CA HIS A 116 6.29 -9.38 -8.01
C HIS A 116 5.89 -10.64 -7.24
N GLU A 117 5.25 -10.49 -6.08
CA GLU A 117 4.84 -11.62 -5.23
C GLU A 117 3.76 -12.50 -5.87
N LEU A 118 2.85 -11.92 -6.64
CA LEU A 118 1.77 -12.65 -7.33
C LEU A 118 2.21 -13.26 -8.66
N ARG A 119 3.47 -13.10 -9.07
CA ARG A 119 3.95 -13.61 -10.35
C ARG A 119 3.86 -15.14 -10.37
N GLY A 120 3.08 -15.67 -11.30
CA GLY A 120 2.84 -17.11 -11.42
C GLY A 120 1.85 -17.68 -10.40
N ALA A 121 1.25 -16.85 -9.54
CA ALA A 121 0.21 -17.26 -8.62
C ALA A 121 -1.11 -17.49 -9.37
N VAL A 122 -1.76 -18.62 -9.06
CA VAL A 122 -3.10 -18.93 -9.54
C VAL A 122 -4.14 -18.37 -8.57
N ASP A 123 -3.91 -18.54 -7.26
CA ASP A 123 -4.73 -17.99 -6.17
C ASP A 123 -4.00 -16.79 -5.52
N TYR A 124 -4.59 -15.60 -5.66
CA TYR A 124 -4.00 -14.37 -5.10
C TYR A 124 -4.24 -14.24 -3.60
N SER A 125 -5.36 -14.74 -3.09
CA SER A 125 -5.65 -14.74 -1.65
C SER A 125 -4.67 -15.62 -0.88
N GLU A 126 -4.40 -16.84 -1.37
CA GLU A 126 -3.41 -17.73 -0.78
C GLU A 126 -2.02 -17.10 -0.79
N ARG A 127 -1.62 -16.50 -1.92
CA ARG A 127 -0.29 -15.87 -2.03
C ARG A 127 -0.14 -14.67 -1.09
N ILE A 128 -1.16 -13.84 -0.95
CA ILE A 128 -1.15 -12.74 0.03
C ILE A 128 -1.16 -13.28 1.46
N LEU A 129 -1.90 -14.33 1.75
CA LEU A 129 -1.89 -14.97 3.07
C LEU A 129 -0.52 -15.55 3.43
N LEU A 130 0.20 -16.13 2.46
CA LEU A 130 1.57 -16.59 2.63
C LEU A 130 2.53 -15.42 2.89
N LEU A 131 2.39 -14.32 2.14
CA LEU A 131 3.16 -13.09 2.40
C LEU A 131 2.95 -12.63 3.84
N LEU A 132 1.70 -12.44 4.28
CA LEU A 132 1.38 -12.01 5.65
C LEU A 132 1.90 -13.00 6.71
N SER A 133 1.81 -14.31 6.44
CA SER A 133 2.31 -15.33 7.35
C SER A 133 3.82 -15.25 7.52
N SER A 134 4.56 -15.10 6.41
CA SER A 134 6.02 -14.97 6.45
C SER A 134 6.48 -13.79 7.31
N GLU A 135 5.74 -12.68 7.24
CA GLU A 135 6.02 -11.45 7.98
C GLU A 135 5.74 -11.59 9.47
N ARG A 136 4.67 -12.30 9.84
CA ARG A 136 4.37 -12.62 11.23
C ARG A 136 5.48 -13.45 11.88
N PHE A 137 6.08 -14.39 11.14
CA PHE A 137 7.09 -15.30 11.68
C PHE A 137 8.52 -14.74 11.64
N GLN A 138 8.84 -13.78 10.78
CA GLN A 138 10.14 -13.08 10.82
C GLN A 138 10.34 -12.33 12.14
N LEU A 139 9.28 -11.70 12.67
CA LEU A 139 9.32 -11.04 13.99
C LEU A 139 9.63 -11.99 15.15
N VAL A 140 9.35 -13.29 15.02
CA VAL A 140 9.64 -14.29 16.06
C VAL A 140 11.12 -14.69 16.03
N LYS A 141 11.74 -14.76 14.85
CA LYS A 141 13.16 -15.14 14.70
C LYS A 141 14.14 -14.10 15.24
N GLU A 142 13.82 -12.81 15.16
CA GLU A 142 14.70 -11.76 15.72
C GLU A 142 14.71 -11.76 17.26
N VAL A 143 13.67 -12.29 17.91
CA VAL A 143 13.60 -12.36 19.39
C VAL A 143 14.28 -13.64 19.92
N GLU A 144 14.34 -14.70 19.11
CA GLU A 144 14.96 -15.98 19.44
C GLU A 144 16.31 -16.19 18.72
N GLU A 145 17.19 -15.19 18.70
CA GLU A 145 18.61 -15.51 18.49
C GLU A 145 19.08 -16.39 19.66
N PHE A 146 19.21 -17.69 19.40
CA PHE A 146 19.62 -18.70 20.34
C PHE A 146 21.04 -18.39 20.85
N ASP A 147 21.13 -17.79 22.04
CA ASP A 147 22.38 -17.45 22.70
C ASP A 147 23.12 -18.71 23.16
N LEU A 148 24.10 -19.14 22.36
CA LEU A 148 24.99 -20.28 22.64
C LEU A 148 25.85 -20.07 23.89
N GLY A 149 26.03 -18.82 24.36
CA GLY A 149 26.78 -18.51 25.58
C GLY A 149 26.12 -19.06 26.85
N LYS A 150 24.82 -19.32 26.82
CA LYS A 150 24.06 -19.91 27.95
C LYS A 150 24.33 -21.39 28.19
N PHE A 151 24.99 -22.07 27.26
CA PHE A 151 25.28 -23.50 27.32
C PHE A 151 26.77 -23.81 27.52
N LEU A 152 27.62 -22.78 27.71
CA LEU A 152 29.07 -22.92 27.83
C LEU A 152 29.61 -22.63 29.25
N SER A 153 28.75 -22.56 30.26
CA SER A 153 29.11 -22.39 31.68
C SER A 153 29.01 -23.68 32.48
#